data_AF-A0A0M2V3U6-F1
#
_entry.id   AF-A0A0M2V3U6-F1
#
_cell.length_a   1.000
_cell.length_b   1.000
_cell.length_c   1.000
_cell.angle_alpha   90.00
_cell.angle_beta   90.00
_cell.angle_gamma   90.00
#
_symmetry.space_group_name_H-M   'P 1'
#
loop_
_entity.id
_entity.type
_entity.pdbx_description
1 polymer ?
#
loop_
_entity_poly.entity_id
_entity_poly.type
_entity_poly.pdbx_seq_one_letter_code
_entity_poly.pdbx_strand_id
1 'polypeptide(L)'
;MAHYVVGDIHGCLQPLKNLLAKVEFNPRYDQLWAVGDLIGRGPNAQATLEFLADLGPAFQTVLGNHDLHALAVLCELRRPNPKDNTADLLHSTSR
;
A
#
# COMPACT_ATOMS: atom_id res chain seq x y z
N MET A 1 -10.73 19.04 8.23
CA MET A 1 -10.44 18.17 7.08
C MET A 1 -9.06 18.55 6.57
N ALA A 2 -8.08 17.72 6.89
CA ALA A 2 -6.72 17.85 6.37
C ALA A 2 -6.46 16.80 5.29
N HIS A 3 -5.55 17.11 4.37
CA HIS A 3 -5.07 16.18 3.35
C HIS A 3 -3.60 15.90 3.63
N TYR A 4 -3.27 14.63 3.87
CA TYR A 4 -1.91 14.19 4.11
C TYR A 4 -1.40 13.46 2.88
N VAL A 5 -0.30 13.95 2.31
CA VAL A 5 0.36 13.29 1.18
C VAL A 5 1.58 12.54 1.71
N VAL A 6 1.66 11.25 1.41
CA VAL A 6 2.78 10.38 1.79
C VAL A 6 3.51 9.89 0.55
N GLY A 7 4.82 9.76 0.68
CA GLY A 7 5.69 9.13 -0.31
C GLY A 7 5.46 7.61 -0.40
N ASP A 8 6.37 6.94 -1.09
CA ASP A 8 6.38 5.49 -1.30
C ASP A 8 6.26 4.73 0.05
N ILE A 9 5.35 3.76 0.12
CA ILE A 9 5.07 3.00 1.34
C ILE A 9 5.83 1.67 1.33
N HIS A 10 5.89 1.00 0.18
CA HIS A 10 6.57 -0.26 -0.04
C HIS A 10 6.26 -1.33 1.02
N GLY A 11 5.04 -1.49 1.52
CA GLY A 11 4.75 -2.50 2.53
C GLY A 11 5.29 -2.17 3.93
N CYS A 12 5.75 -0.94 4.18
CA CYS A 12 6.21 -0.47 5.49
C CYS A 12 5.04 -0.01 6.38
N LEU A 13 4.17 -0.95 6.76
CA LEU A 13 2.96 -0.64 7.53
C LEU A 13 3.23 0.09 8.86
N GLN A 14 4.19 -0.39 9.66
CA GLN A 14 4.43 0.17 10.98
C GLN A 14 4.97 1.62 10.92
N PRO A 15 5.96 1.95 10.07
CA PRO A 15 6.33 3.33 9.83
C PRO A 15 5.17 4.23 9.39
N LEU A 16 4.30 3.75 8.49
CA LEU A 16 3.11 4.50 8.06
C LEU A 16 2.17 4.79 9.24
N LYS A 17 1.83 3.78 10.04
CA LYS A 17 0.99 3.95 11.25
C LYS A 17 1.61 4.96 12.23
N ASN A 18 2.92 4.91 12.40
CA ASN A 18 3.63 5.85 13.26
C ASN A 18 3.54 7.30 12.73
N LEU A 19 3.61 7.50 11.41
CA LEU A 19 3.44 8.83 10.79
C LEU A 19 2.00 9.34 10.96
N LEU A 20 1.00 8.49 10.71
CA LEU A 20 -0.41 8.85 10.88
C LEU A 20 -0.74 9.20 12.33
N ALA A 21 -0.18 8.47 13.30
CA ALA A 21 -0.34 8.76 14.72
C ALA A 21 0.26 10.12 15.12
N LYS A 22 1.42 10.50 14.56
CA LYS A 22 2.07 11.80 14.86
C LYS A 22 1.25 13.01 14.44
N VAL A 23 0.40 12.85 13.43
CA VAL A 23 -0.47 13.91 12.93
C VAL A 23 -1.92 13.74 13.40
N GLU A 24 -2.16 12.81 14.33
CA GLU A 24 -3.48 12.48 14.87
C GLU A 24 -4.52 12.20 13.76
N PHE A 25 -4.08 11.51 12.69
CA PHE A 25 -4.91 11.24 11.52
C PHE A 25 -6.22 10.56 11.90
N ASN A 26 -7.34 11.13 11.44
CA ASN A 26 -8.66 10.57 11.68
C ASN A 26 -9.39 10.29 10.35
N PRO A 27 -9.60 9.02 9.96
CA PRO A 27 -10.24 8.68 8.68
C PRO A 27 -11.70 9.13 8.56
N ARG A 28 -12.34 9.55 9.68
CA ARG A 28 -13.67 10.15 9.65
C ARG A 28 -13.66 11.58 9.11
N TYR A 29 -12.54 12.29 9.21
CA TYR A 29 -12.44 13.73 8.93
C TYR A 29 -11.33 14.10 7.94
N ASP A 30 -10.31 13.26 7.80
CA ASP A 30 -9.09 13.52 7.04
C ASP A 30 -8.95 12.58 5.84
N GLN A 31 -8.03 12.94 4.95
CA GLN A 31 -7.73 12.20 3.73
C GLN A 31 -6.25 11.85 3.67
N LEU A 32 -5.93 10.60 3.33
CA LEU A 32 -4.58 10.11 3.08
C LEU A 32 -4.39 9.87 1.58
N TRP A 33 -3.36 10.51 1.01
CA TRP A 33 -3.01 10.42 -0.40
C TRP A 33 -1.62 9.82 -0.53
N ALA A 34 -1.50 8.66 -1.17
CA ALA A 34 -0.21 8.06 -1.48
C ALA A 34 0.22 8.36 -2.93
N VAL A 35 1.52 8.55 -3.14
CA VAL A 35 2.11 8.75 -4.48
C VAL A 35 2.36 7.45 -5.24
N GLY A 36 1.80 6.32 -4.76
CA GLY A 36 2.00 4.98 -5.31
C GLY A 36 3.09 4.20 -4.59
N ASP A 37 3.49 3.08 -5.19
CA ASP A 37 4.45 2.14 -4.64
C ASP A 37 4.04 1.69 -3.22
N LEU A 38 2.80 1.20 -3.13
CA LEU A 38 2.21 0.73 -1.88
C LEU A 38 2.91 -0.54 -1.37
N ILE A 39 3.42 -1.34 -2.30
CA ILE A 39 4.07 -2.64 -2.10
C ILE A 39 5.41 -2.73 -2.84
N GLY A 40 6.09 -3.88 -2.75
CA GLY A 40 7.38 -4.13 -3.39
C GLY A 40 8.45 -4.53 -2.39
N ARG A 41 9.10 -3.57 -1.72
CA ARG A 41 10.38 -3.87 -1.04
C ARG A 41 10.29 -4.19 0.44
N GLY A 42 9.22 -3.79 1.10
CA GLY A 42 9.08 -3.92 2.54
C GLY A 42 8.40 -5.21 2.99
N PRO A 43 8.36 -5.40 4.31
CA PRO A 43 8.13 -6.71 4.90
C PRO A 43 6.66 -7.14 4.91
N ASN A 44 5.71 -6.20 4.86
CA ASN A 44 4.30 -6.48 5.17
C ASN A 44 3.37 -6.02 4.05
N ALA A 45 3.61 -6.45 2.80
CA ALA A 45 2.85 -6.00 1.63
C ALA A 45 1.33 -6.23 1.77
N GLN A 46 0.93 -7.46 2.14
CA GLN A 46 -0.49 -7.81 2.30
C GLN A 46 -1.16 -6.96 3.39
N ALA A 47 -0.61 -6.93 4.61
CA ALA A 47 -1.18 -6.17 5.72
C ALA A 47 -1.21 -4.66 5.43
N THR A 48 -0.27 -4.14 4.65
CA THR A 48 -0.31 -2.74 4.18
C THR A 48 -1.51 -2.51 3.26
N LEU A 49 -1.74 -3.37 2.26
CA LEU A 49 -2.86 -3.21 1.35
C LEU A 49 -4.21 -3.36 2.08
N GLU A 50 -4.34 -4.34 2.98
CA GLU A 50 -5.54 -4.53 3.82
C GLU A 50 -5.81 -3.27 4.65
N PHE A 51 -4.81 -2.75 5.36
CA PHE A 51 -4.94 -1.52 6.13
C PHE A 51 -5.37 -0.32 5.28
N LEU A 52 -4.76 -0.15 4.10
CA LEU A 52 -5.10 0.95 3.19
C LEU A 52 -6.51 0.81 2.60
N ALA A 53 -6.94 -0.42 2.29
CA ALA A 53 -8.29 -0.71 1.84
C ALA A 53 -9.33 -0.44 2.94
N ASP A 54 -9.03 -0.78 4.19
CA ASP A 54 -9.90 -0.55 5.35
C ASP A 54 -10.13 0.94 5.65
N LEU A 55 -9.25 1.83 5.19
CA LEU A 55 -9.48 3.29 5.26
C LEU A 55 -10.64 3.74 4.36
N GLY A 56 -11.04 2.93 3.38
CA GLY A 56 -12.15 3.18 2.48
C GLY A 56 -12.06 4.56 1.81
N PRO A 57 -13.10 5.42 1.90
CA PRO A 57 -13.12 6.72 1.23
C PRO A 57 -12.10 7.73 1.81
N ALA A 58 -11.43 7.41 2.91
CA ALA A 58 -10.37 8.24 3.48
C ALA A 58 -9.02 8.07 2.80
N PHE A 59 -8.88 7.11 1.88
CA PHE A 59 -7.63 6.82 1.20
C PHE A 59 -7.74 7.01 -0.32
N GLN A 60 -6.72 7.63 -0.90
CA GLN A 60 -6.53 7.82 -2.33
C GLN A 60 -5.09 7.51 -2.70
N THR A 61 -4.87 7.01 -3.92
CA THR A 61 -3.52 6.75 -4.43
C THR A 61 -3.47 6.88 -5.94
N VAL A 62 -2.30 7.22 -6.45
CA VAL A 62 -1.92 6.90 -7.83
C VAL A 62 -1.24 5.53 -7.86
N LEU A 63 -1.12 4.90 -9.03
CA LEU A 63 -0.40 3.64 -9.18
C LEU A 63 1.09 3.89 -9.44
N GLY A 64 1.94 3.31 -8.60
CA GLY A 64 3.38 3.28 -8.81
C GLY A 64 3.83 2.14 -9.73
N ASN A 65 5.12 2.11 -10.07
CA ASN A 65 5.67 1.08 -10.93
C ASN A 65 5.71 -0.30 -10.27
N HIS A 66 5.91 -0.38 -8.95
CA HIS A 66 5.86 -1.65 -8.23
C HIS A 66 4.43 -2.18 -8.10
N ASP A 67 3.44 -1.29 -7.98
CA ASP A 67 2.03 -1.66 -7.96
C ASP A 67 1.61 -2.26 -9.32
N LEU A 68 1.95 -1.59 -10.42
CA LEU A 68 1.70 -2.07 -11.77
C LEU A 68 2.43 -3.39 -12.06
N HIS A 69 3.66 -3.53 -11.56
CA HIS A 69 4.40 -4.78 -11.67
C HIS A 69 3.70 -5.92 -10.93
N ALA A 70 3.26 -5.70 -9.69
CA ALA A 70 2.52 -6.70 -8.93
C ALA A 70 1.22 -7.12 -9.61
N LEU A 71 0.46 -6.17 -10.18
CA LEU A 71 -0.73 -6.48 -10.98
C LEU A 71 -0.38 -7.35 -12.21
N ALA A 72 0.70 -7.02 -12.92
CA ALA A 72 1.14 -7.83 -14.07
C ALA A 72 1.56 -9.26 -13.67
N VAL A 73 2.17 -9.43 -12.49
CA VAL A 73 2.53 -10.75 -11.95
C VAL A 73 1.27 -11.53 -11.54
N LEU A 74 0.32 -10.89 -10.84
CA LEU A 74 -0.95 -11.50 -10.43
C LEU A 74 -1.81 -11.95 -11.62
N CYS A 75 -1.77 -11.21 -12.73
CA CYS A 75 -2.42 -11.56 -13.98
C CYS A 75 -1.59 -12.52 -14.87
N GLU A 76 -0.49 -13.08 -14.36
CA GLU A 76 0.39 -14.03 -15.06
C GLU A 76 1.03 -13.46 -16.36
N LEU A 77 1.07 -12.13 -16.50
CA LEU A 77 1.68 -11.45 -17.65
C LEU A 77 3.18 -11.22 -17.48
N ARG A 78 3.69 -11.28 -16.25
CA ARG A 78 5.12 -11.13 -15.91
C ARG A 78 5.54 -12.12 -14.83
N ARG A 79 6.85 -12.42 -14.80
CA ARG A 79 7.45 -13.25 -13.74
C ARG A 79 7.69 -12.43 -12.47
N PRO A 80 7.51 -13.02 -11.28
CA PRO A 80 7.84 -12.36 -10.02
C PRO A 80 9.31 -11.93 -9.97
N ASN A 81 9.57 -10.72 -9.48
CA ASN A 81 10.90 -10.27 -9.13
C ASN A 81 11.15 -10.61 -7.65
N PRO A 82 12.19 -11.38 -7.30
CA PRO A 82 12.46 -11.77 -5.91
C PRO A 82 12.62 -10.58 -4.95
N LYS A 83 12.95 -9.39 -5.45
CA LYS A 83 13.11 -8.17 -4.64
C LYS A 83 11.80 -7.46 -4.31
N ASP A 84 10.71 -7.81 -4.98
CA ASP A 84 9.42 -7.12 -4.87
C ASP A 84 8.44 -7.81 -3.91
N ASN A 85 8.91 -8.82 -3.17
CA ASN A 85 8.20 -9.50 -2.08
C ASN A 85 6.70 -9.78 -2.37
N THR A 86 6.39 -10.16 -3.62
CA THR A 86 5.01 -10.36 -4.09
C THR A 86 4.47 -11.76 -3.77
N ALA A 87 5.28 -12.63 -3.16
CA ALA A 87 4.92 -14.01 -2.86
C ALA A 87 3.67 -14.09 -1.97
N ASP A 88 3.62 -13.28 -0.91
CA ASP A 88 2.49 -13.27 0.03
C ASP A 88 1.17 -12.87 -0.66
N LEU A 89 1.25 -11.94 -1.63
CA LEU A 89 0.09 -11.50 -2.41
C LEU A 89 -0.42 -12.58 -3.36
N LEU A 90 0.50 -13.35 -3.96
CA LEU A 90 0.13 -14.44 -4.88
C LEU A 90 -0.62 -15.56 -4.17
N HIS A 91 -0.34 -15.80 -2.89
CA HIS A 91 -0.95 -16.87 -2.10
C HIS A 91 -2.13 -16.41 -1.23
N SER A 92 -2.43 -15.11 -1.19
CA SER A 92 -3.57 -14.59 -0.43
C SER A 92 -4.90 -15.10 -0.98
N THR A 93 -5.76 -15.59 -0.08
CA THR A 93 -7.12 -16.05 -0.38
C THR A 93 -8.15 -14.93 -0.39
N SER A 94 -7.76 -13.71 0.03
CA SER A 94 -8.66 -12.56 0.20
C SER A 94 -8.64 -11.63 -1.02
N ARG A 95 -8.69 -12.20 -2.23
CA ARG A 95 -8.66 -11.47 -3.51
C ARG A 95 -10.00 -10.84 -3.85
#